data_AF-A0A396AFG4-F1
#
_entry.id   AF-A0A396AFG4-F1
#
_cell.length_a   1.000
_cell.length_b   1.000
_cell.length_c   1.000
_cell.angle_alpha   90.00
_cell.angle_beta   90.00
_cell.angle_gamma   90.00
#
_symmetry.space_group_name_H-M   'P 1'
#
loop_
_entity.id
_entity.type
_entity.pdbx_description
1 polymer ?
#
loop_
_entity_poly.entity_id
_entity_poly.type
_entity_poly.pdbx_seq_one_letter_code
_entity_poly.pdbx_strand_id
1 'polypeptide(L)'
;MKAEIRCNEHGITKANYYYRLRRVRKACLEACNSEPAFVEFPIPAALPTAMPSIDSSDVKPVAVLRNSKGLVLEVYNHTSADIIRSILEVLVHAE
;
A
#
# COMPACT_ATOMS: atom_id res chain seq x y z
N MET A 1 -1.17 -21.65 12.68
CA MET A 1 -1.96 -22.81 13.18
C MET A 1 -3.24 -22.91 12.36
N LYS A 2 -3.53 -24.05 11.73
CA LYS A 2 -4.71 -24.22 10.87
C LYS A 2 -5.99 -24.38 11.72
N ALA A 3 -7.09 -23.73 11.31
CA ALA A 3 -8.37 -23.79 12.02
C ALA A 3 -8.89 -25.24 12.20
N GLU A 4 -8.60 -26.11 11.23
CA GLU A 4 -8.98 -27.53 11.23
C GLU A 4 -8.36 -28.32 12.39
N ILE A 5 -7.10 -28.04 12.73
CA ILE A 5 -6.39 -28.70 13.84
C ILE A 5 -7.10 -28.40 15.16
N ARG A 6 -7.43 -27.12 15.39
CA ARG A 6 -8.12 -26.68 16.61
C ARG A 6 -9.57 -27.18 16.70
N CYS A 7 -10.23 -27.33 15.55
CA CYS A 7 -11.58 -27.90 15.50
C CYS A 7 -11.57 -29.36 15.93
N ASN A 8 -10.59 -30.14 15.44
CA ASN A 8 -10.43 -31.55 15.78
C ASN A 8 -10.03 -31.75 17.25
N GLU A 9 -9.07 -30.97 17.76
CA GLU A 9 -8.61 -31.04 19.15
C GLU A 9 -9.73 -30.77 20.17
N HIS A 10 -10.68 -29.89 19.84
CA HIS A 10 -11.75 -29.50 20.75
C HIS A 10 -13.12 -30.07 20.37
N GLY A 11 -13.19 -30.94 19.36
CA GLY A 11 -14.46 -31.53 18.89
C GLY A 11 -15.51 -30.49 18.48
N ILE A 12 -15.10 -29.35 17.94
CA ILE A 12 -16.01 -28.27 17.53
C ILE A 12 -16.08 -28.14 16.01
N THR A 13 -17.23 -27.69 15.51
CA THR A 13 -17.37 -27.38 14.09
C THR A 13 -16.61 -26.11 13.72
N LYS A 14 -16.21 -26.01 12.45
CA LYS A 14 -15.55 -24.81 11.90
C LYS A 14 -16.38 -23.54 12.09
N ALA A 15 -17.71 -23.64 11.96
CA ALA A 15 -18.64 -22.54 12.23
C ALA A 15 -18.58 -22.08 13.70
N ASN A 16 -18.58 -23.03 14.65
CA ASN A 16 -18.47 -22.71 16.08
C ASN A 16 -17.11 -22.07 16.43
N TYR A 17 -16.03 -22.56 15.82
CA TYR A 17 -14.70 -21.96 15.96
C TYR A 17 -14.69 -20.48 15.55
N TYR A 18 -15.17 -20.17 14.34
CA TYR A 18 -15.20 -18.79 13.85
C TYR A 18 -16.18 -17.90 14.62
N TYR A 19 -17.31 -18.45 15.06
CA TYR A 19 -18.24 -17.74 15.92
C TYR A 19 -17.58 -17.32 17.23
N ARG A 20 -16.90 -18.24 17.91
CA ARG A 20 -16.15 -17.96 19.15
C ARG A 20 -15.03 -16.96 18.92
N LEU A 21 -14.26 -17.10 17.84
CA LEU A 21 -13.18 -16.18 17.49
C LEU A 21 -13.69 -14.76 17.25
N ARG A 22 -14.81 -14.61 16.53
CA ARG A 22 -15.46 -13.32 16.29
C ARG A 22 -15.90 -12.67 17.61
N ARG A 23 -16.45 -13.45 18.54
CA ARG A 23 -16.83 -12.96 19.87
C ARG A 23 -15.64 -12.51 20.71
N VAL A 24 -14.56 -13.28 20.72
CA VAL A 24 -13.32 -12.88 21.41
C VAL A 24 -12.78 -11.59 20.82
N ARG A 25 -12.68 -11.47 19.49
CA ARG A 25 -12.24 -10.24 18.83
C ARG A 25 -13.10 -9.04 19.22
N LYS A 26 -14.42 -9.21 19.21
CA LYS A 26 -15.37 -8.15 19.61
C LYS A 26 -15.14 -7.72 21.06
N ALA A 27 -15.05 -8.67 22.00
CA ALA A 27 -14.80 -8.38 23.40
C ALA A 27 -13.42 -7.72 23.63
N CYS A 28 -12.38 -8.14 22.91
CA CYS A 28 -11.07 -7.49 22.98
C CYS A 28 -11.12 -6.05 22.49
N LEU A 29 -11.85 -5.78 21.40
CA LEU A 29 -12.02 -4.41 20.89
C LEU A 29 -12.86 -3.54 21.83
N GLU A 30 -13.91 -4.08 22.45
CA GLU A 30 -14.74 -3.37 23.42
C GLU A 30 -14.00 -3.11 24.74
N ALA A 31 -13.16 -4.04 25.19
CA ALA A 31 -12.33 -3.86 26.39
C ALA A 31 -11.16 -2.90 26.15
N CYS A 32 -10.67 -2.83 24.91
CA CYS A 32 -9.69 -1.85 24.50
C CYS A 32 -10.39 -0.51 24.27
N ASN A 33 -10.62 0.24 25.35
CA ASN A 33 -10.97 1.67 25.30
C ASN A 33 -9.75 2.49 24.83
N SER A 34 -9.18 2.11 23.69
CA SER A 34 -8.17 2.89 23.01
C SER A 34 -8.95 3.96 22.24
N GLU A 35 -8.89 5.20 22.72
CA GLU A 35 -8.84 6.36 21.82
C GLU A 35 -7.94 5.96 20.64
N PRO A 36 -8.29 6.27 19.37
CA PRO A 36 -7.45 5.92 18.23
C PRO A 36 -6.04 6.42 18.54
N ALA A 37 -5.12 5.48 18.81
CA ALA A 37 -3.76 5.82 19.19
C ALA A 37 -3.11 6.37 17.92
N PHE A 38 -3.16 7.69 17.76
CA PHE A 38 -2.32 8.41 16.83
C PHE A 38 -0.89 8.18 17.29
N VAL A 39 -0.26 7.16 16.71
CA VAL A 39 1.18 6.98 16.82
C VAL A 39 1.76 7.99 15.86
N GLU A 40 2.11 9.17 16.38
CA GLU A 40 2.93 10.12 15.64
C GLU A 40 4.23 9.41 15.28
N PHE A 41 4.41 9.14 14.00
CA PHE A 41 5.69 8.65 13.50
C PHE A 41 6.70 9.77 13.72
N PRO A 42 7.84 9.53 14.39
CA PRO A 42 8.87 10.54 14.49
C PRO A 42 9.24 10.95 13.06
N ILE A 43 9.13 12.25 12.79
CA ILE A 43 9.66 12.82 11.55
C ILE A 43 11.12 12.39 11.51
N PRO A 44 11.56 11.68 10.45
CA PRO A 44 12.92 11.17 10.38
C PRO A 44 13.91 12.29 10.71
N ALA A 45 14.68 12.12 11.78
CA ALA A 45 15.64 13.12 12.28
C ALA A 45 16.81 13.38 11.31
N ALA A 46 16.85 12.65 10.19
CA ALA A 46 17.51 13.10 8.98
C ALA A 46 16.47 13.79 8.10
N LEU A 47 16.38 15.12 8.21
CA LEU A 47 16.27 15.93 7.00
C LEU A 47 17.30 15.33 6.02
N PRO A 48 16.90 14.77 4.87
CA PRO A 48 17.84 14.64 3.78
C PRO A 48 18.40 16.04 3.60
N THR A 49 19.69 16.18 3.89
CA THR A 49 20.51 17.37 3.66
C THR A 49 20.03 18.07 2.41
N ALA A 50 19.33 19.19 2.57
CA ALA A 50 18.66 19.89 1.49
C ALA A 50 17.79 18.91 0.64
N MET A 51 16.47 19.11 0.67
CA MET A 51 15.82 19.10 -0.64
C MET A 51 16.69 20.02 -1.49
N PRO A 52 17.35 19.58 -2.59
CA PRO A 52 17.75 20.55 -3.57
C PRO A 52 16.47 21.33 -3.78
N SER A 53 16.53 22.64 -3.58
CA SER A 53 15.56 23.51 -4.22
C SER A 53 15.32 22.86 -5.57
N ILE A 54 14.06 22.58 -5.91
CA ILE A 54 13.72 22.32 -7.30
C ILE A 54 13.84 23.68 -8.00
N ASP A 55 15.02 24.29 -7.89
CA ASP A 55 15.64 25.13 -8.87
C ASP A 55 15.94 24.14 -9.98
N SER A 56 15.02 24.04 -10.93
CA SER A 56 15.38 23.76 -12.33
C SER A 56 16.43 22.66 -12.47
N SER A 57 16.15 21.44 -12.00
CA SER A 57 17.00 20.34 -12.40
C SER A 57 16.70 20.10 -13.89
N ASP A 58 17.70 20.45 -14.71
CA ASP A 58 17.82 20.20 -16.15
C ASP A 58 17.85 18.68 -16.42
N VAL A 59 16.87 17.96 -15.90
CA VAL A 59 16.76 16.50 -16.04
C VAL A 59 15.89 16.27 -17.26
N LYS A 60 16.54 16.21 -18.41
CA LYS A 60 15.89 15.84 -19.65
C LYS A 60 15.34 14.40 -19.52
N PRO A 61 14.06 14.16 -19.88
CA PRO A 61 13.52 12.81 -19.88
C PRO A 61 14.32 11.92 -20.82
N VAL A 62 14.52 10.67 -20.41
CA VAL A 62 15.23 9.64 -21.18
C VAL A 62 14.39 9.22 -22.39
N ALA A 63 13.08 9.16 -22.20
CA ALA A 63 12.12 8.87 -23.26
C ALA A 63 10.85 9.70 -23.06
N VAL A 64 10.25 10.12 -24.17
CA VAL A 64 8.97 10.83 -24.19
C VAL A 64 8.08 10.10 -25.19
N LEU A 65 6.96 9.55 -24.71
CA LEU A 65 5.95 8.90 -25.54
C LEU A 65 4.78 9.86 -25.75
N ARG A 66 4.34 10.03 -27.00
CA ARG A 66 3.22 10.91 -27.37
C ARG A 66 2.13 10.10 -28.07
N ASN A 67 0.88 10.32 -27.66
CA ASN A 67 -0.29 9.74 -28.31
C ASN A 67 -0.99 10.76 -29.21
N SER A 68 -1.72 10.30 -30.23
CA SER A 68 -2.56 11.13 -31.11
C SER A 68 -3.64 11.90 -30.35
N LYS A 69 -4.03 11.41 -29.17
CA LYS A 69 -5.00 12.04 -28.25
C LYS A 69 -4.40 13.16 -27.37
N GLY A 70 -3.12 13.49 -27.55
CA GLY A 70 -2.44 14.55 -26.79
C GLY A 70 -1.89 14.12 -25.43
N LEU A 71 -1.96 12.84 -25.09
CA LEU A 71 -1.30 12.30 -23.90
C LEU A 71 0.23 12.25 -24.10
N VAL A 72 0.96 12.64 -23.06
CA VAL A 72 2.44 12.64 -23.03
C VAL A 72 2.90 11.89 -21.79
N LEU A 73 3.75 10.89 -21.98
CA LEU A 73 4.39 10.14 -20.90
C LEU A 73 5.89 10.39 -20.95
N GLU A 74 6.42 11.00 -19.90
CA GLU A 74 7.85 11.30 -19.73
C GLU A 74 8.48 10.29 -18.77
N VAL A 75 9.53 9.60 -19.23
CA VAL A 75 10.24 8.58 -18.46
C VAL A 75 11.61 9.11 -18.05
N TYR A 76 11.92 8.99 -16.77
CA TYR A 76 13.15 9.48 -16.15
C TYR A 76 14.05 8.31 -15.71
N ASN A 77 15.34 8.56 -15.51
CA ASN A 77 16.32 7.51 -15.17
C ASN A 77 16.00 6.72 -13.90
N HIS A 78 15.27 7.32 -12.96
CA HIS A 78 14.92 6.69 -11.68
C HIS A 78 13.57 5.98 -11.71
N THR A 79 12.89 5.92 -12.86
CA THR A 79 11.61 5.24 -12.99
C THR A 79 11.82 3.72 -13.08
N SER A 80 11.18 2.94 -12.20
CA SER A 80 11.26 1.49 -12.23
C SER A 80 10.43 0.90 -13.37
N ALA A 81 10.85 -0.26 -13.88
CA ALA A 81 10.15 -0.97 -14.94
C ALA A 81 8.69 -1.32 -14.57
N ASP A 82 8.43 -1.66 -13.30
CA ASP A 82 7.10 -2.00 -12.80
C ASP A 82 6.12 -0.82 -12.91
N ILE A 83 6.59 0.39 -12.57
CA ILE A 83 5.79 1.61 -12.67
C ILE A 83 5.48 1.92 -14.13
N ILE A 84 6.49 1.84 -15.01
CA ILE A 84 6.30 2.06 -16.46
C ILE A 84 5.26 1.09 -17.00
N ARG A 85 5.37 -0.20 -16.66
CA ARG A 85 4.42 -1.23 -17.09
C ARG A 85 3.00 -0.95 -16.60
N SER A 86 2.84 -0.63 -15.32
CA SER A 86 1.53 -0.35 -14.73
C SER A 86 0.86 0.87 -15.40
N ILE A 87 1.62 1.93 -15.67
CA ILE A 87 1.11 3.11 -16.36
C ILE A 87 0.71 2.77 -17.80
N LEU A 88 1.53 2.01 -18.53
CA LEU A 88 1.21 1.58 -19.89
C LEU A 88 -0.05 0.72 -19.94
N GLU A 89 -0.23 -0.21 -19.00
CA GLU A 89 -1.44 -1.03 -18.89
C GLU A 89 -2.70 -0.15 -18.67
N VAL A 90 -2.62 0.87 -17.83
CA VAL A 90 -3.72 1.83 -17.64
C VAL A 90 -3.97 2.66 -18.89
N LEU A 91 -2.92 3.13 -19.56
CA LEU A 91 -3.03 3.96 -20.77
C LEU A 91 -3.66 3.22 -21.94
N VAL A 92 -3.55 1.89 -22.00
CA VAL A 92 -4.26 1.07 -23.01
C VAL A 92 -5.78 1.19 -22.86
N HIS A 93 -6.26 1.44 -21.64
CA HIS A 93 -7.69 1.62 -21.34
C HIS A 93 -8.13 3.09 -21.27
N ALA A 94 -7.22 4.03 -21.50
CA ALA A 94 -7.54 5.45 -21.57
C ALA A 94 -8.15 5.77 -22.96
N GLU A 95 -9.47 5.92 -22.97
CA GLU A 95 -10.25 6.36 -24.14
C GLU A 95 -10.09 7.85 -24.43
#